data_AF-A0A2N9GED1-F1
#
_entry.id   AF-A0A2N9GED1-F1
#
_cell.length_a   1.000
_cell.length_b   1.000
_cell.length_c   1.000
_cell.angle_alpha   90.00
_cell.angle_beta   90.00
_cell.angle_gamma   90.00
#
_symmetry.space_group_name_H-M   'P 1'
#
loop_
_entity.id
_entity.type
_entity.pdbx_description
1 polymer ?
#
loop_
_entity_poly.entity_id
_entity_poly.type
_entity_poly.pdbx_seq_one_letter_code
_entity_poly.pdbx_strand_id
1 'polypeptide(L)'
;MALKAFIYHILAITFLVLPIVSSANFSFPTIFNFGDSNSDTGGLAAGIAFPLGPPNGQTFFLKPSGRFSDGRLIIDFLMNALDLPFLNPYLDSVGAPNFQNGCNFATGGSTILPANAASTSPFSFGIQVAQFVKFKTRVLELLAKEKKLQDYLPSEESFQQALYMFDVGQNDLDGAFYSKSEDQVLALIPIILTEFETGIKKLYNGGARNFWIHNTGPLGCLPRIIAKFENGSSKLDQFGCVTSHNNAANQFNMQLHDLCTKFRVQLPGANVTYVDIFSIKLDLISNYSLYGFKQPLAACCGYGGLPLNFDNRIACGQTKILNGSLVTAIPCNNTAEYVNWDGNHYTEAANEYVSSQILTGNYSDPSLLLVNAYLIGSDLVDGLKKNVREKWPWLVSLSSYGFIFLSAIAEASQCSIKGLPLVRNISELPQDNYGRGGLSHITVAGSVLHGMKEVEVWLQTFAPGSRTPIHRHSCEEVFVVLKGSGTLYLASGSHEKHPGKPQEFKIYSNSTFRIPVNDAHQVGMPELASHCQLQTVDLDHS
;
A
#
# COMPACT_ATOMS: atom_id res chain seq x y z
N MET A 1 16.18 -17.00 -47.96
CA MET A 1 16.28 -15.58 -47.56
C MET A 1 14.94 -15.00 -47.09
N ALA A 2 13.81 -15.30 -47.74
CA ALA A 2 12.48 -14.80 -47.35
C ALA A 2 12.03 -15.18 -45.91
N LEU A 3 12.34 -16.39 -45.43
CA LEU A 3 11.96 -16.83 -44.08
C LEU A 3 12.66 -16.05 -42.95
N LYS A 4 13.92 -15.63 -43.18
CA LYS A 4 14.66 -14.80 -42.20
C LYS A 4 14.05 -13.39 -42.12
N ALA A 5 13.70 -12.80 -43.26
CA ALA A 5 13.06 -11.48 -43.30
C ALA A 5 11.68 -11.46 -42.61
N PHE A 6 10.92 -12.55 -42.71
CA PHE A 6 9.62 -12.71 -42.05
C PHE A 6 9.75 -12.82 -40.52
N ILE A 7 10.77 -13.54 -40.02
CA ILE A 7 11.08 -13.63 -38.59
C ILE A 7 11.50 -12.26 -38.03
N TYR A 8 12.32 -11.49 -38.77
CA TYR A 8 12.69 -10.13 -38.34
C TYR A 8 11.50 -9.16 -38.35
N HIS A 9 10.53 -9.32 -39.26
CA HIS A 9 9.30 -8.52 -39.27
C HIS A 9 8.37 -8.88 -38.11
N ILE A 10 8.22 -10.17 -37.79
CA ILE A 10 7.44 -10.61 -36.62
C ILE A 10 8.09 -10.12 -35.33
N LEU A 11 9.42 -10.25 -35.20
CA LEU A 11 10.17 -9.77 -34.02
C LEU A 11 10.06 -8.24 -33.85
N ALA A 12 10.14 -7.49 -34.95
CA ALA A 12 9.98 -6.03 -34.94
C ALA A 12 8.55 -5.61 -34.60
N ILE A 13 7.53 -6.32 -35.10
CA ILE A 13 6.13 -6.09 -34.75
C ILE A 13 5.90 -6.45 -33.27
N THR A 14 6.40 -7.57 -32.77
CA THR A 14 6.28 -7.93 -31.34
C THR A 14 7.00 -6.94 -30.41
N PHE A 15 8.07 -6.29 -30.85
CA PHE A 15 8.72 -5.21 -30.09
C PHE A 15 7.95 -3.87 -30.18
N LEU A 16 7.14 -3.66 -31.22
CA LEU A 16 6.28 -2.49 -31.39
C LEU A 16 4.91 -2.62 -30.67
N VAL A 17 4.48 -3.86 -30.34
CA VAL A 17 3.23 -4.12 -29.59
C VAL A 17 3.46 -4.46 -28.11
N LEU A 18 4.71 -4.44 -27.63
CA LEU A 18 4.95 -4.43 -26.18
C LEU A 18 4.50 -3.05 -25.68
N PRO A 19 3.48 -2.96 -24.79
CA PRO A 19 3.18 -1.69 -24.15
C PRO A 19 4.45 -1.28 -23.42
N ILE A 20 5.00 -0.12 -23.79
CA ILE A 20 5.96 0.56 -22.93
C ILE A 20 5.14 0.94 -21.70
N VAL A 21 5.18 0.09 -20.69
CA VAL A 21 4.73 0.42 -19.35
C VAL A 21 5.76 1.42 -18.84
N SER A 22 5.58 2.69 -19.20
CA SER A 22 6.07 3.75 -18.33
C SER A 22 5.32 3.56 -17.02
N SER A 23 5.97 3.53 -15.87
CA SER A 23 5.25 3.85 -14.65
C SER A 23 4.66 5.24 -14.86
N ALA A 24 3.38 5.44 -14.57
CA ALA A 24 2.94 6.80 -14.29
C ALA A 24 3.91 7.30 -13.20
N ASN A 25 4.49 8.49 -13.37
CA ASN A 25 5.28 9.09 -12.31
C ASN A 25 4.32 9.42 -11.16
N PHE A 26 4.02 8.40 -10.35
CA PHE A 26 3.29 8.48 -9.12
C PHE A 26 4.25 9.04 -8.07
N SER A 27 4.64 10.31 -8.28
CA SER A 27 5.64 11.00 -7.47
C SER A 27 4.99 12.23 -6.88
N PHE A 28 4.38 12.04 -5.71
CA PHE A 28 3.85 13.12 -4.90
C PHE A 28 4.80 13.36 -3.73
N PRO A 29 5.59 14.45 -3.69
CA PRO A 29 6.57 14.67 -2.63
C PRO A 29 5.93 14.96 -1.26
N THR A 30 4.62 15.20 -1.23
CA THR A 30 3.87 15.60 -0.03
C THR A 30 2.47 14.98 -0.07
N ILE A 31 2.03 14.40 1.06
CA ILE A 31 0.70 13.81 1.21
C ILE A 31 -0.03 14.42 2.41
N PHE A 32 -1.28 14.84 2.19
CA PHE A 32 -2.21 15.20 3.25
C PHE A 32 -3.35 14.19 3.29
N ASN A 33 -3.44 13.42 4.37
CA ASN A 33 -4.47 12.39 4.52
C ASN A 33 -5.60 12.88 5.44
N PHE A 34 -6.83 12.55 5.08
CA PHE A 34 -8.07 12.81 5.82
C PHE A 34 -8.83 11.50 5.92
N GLY A 35 -9.46 11.23 7.05
CA GLY A 35 -10.08 9.93 7.19
C GLY A 35 -10.59 9.57 8.57
N ASP A 36 -10.89 8.29 8.73
CA ASP A 36 -11.24 7.68 10.00
C ASP A 36 -10.15 6.70 10.51
N SER A 37 -10.55 5.68 11.27
CA SER A 37 -9.63 4.69 11.85
C SER A 37 -8.91 3.82 10.81
N ASN A 38 -9.43 3.70 9.58
CA ASN A 38 -8.77 2.95 8.51
C ASN A 38 -7.46 3.60 8.05
N SER A 39 -7.27 4.89 8.33
CA SER A 39 -6.05 5.62 7.99
C SER A 39 -5.49 6.44 9.16
N ASP A 40 -5.99 6.27 10.39
CA ASP A 40 -5.52 7.00 11.57
C ASP A 40 -4.12 6.52 12.02
N THR A 41 -3.12 7.40 11.94
CA THR A 41 -1.74 7.12 12.36
C THR A 41 -1.43 7.54 13.80
N GLY A 42 -2.45 7.82 14.62
CA GLY A 42 -2.36 8.19 16.04
C GLY A 42 -3.08 9.50 16.40
N GLY A 43 -3.83 10.10 15.48
CA GLY A 43 -4.58 11.33 15.65
C GLY A 43 -5.64 11.25 16.77
N LEU A 44 -6.43 10.17 16.85
CA LEU A 44 -7.41 10.05 17.93
C LEU A 44 -6.73 9.87 19.31
N ALA A 45 -5.67 9.08 19.36
CA ALA A 45 -4.89 8.87 20.59
C ALA A 45 -4.28 10.19 21.07
N ALA A 46 -3.67 10.98 20.18
CA ALA A 46 -3.11 12.28 20.52
C ALA A 46 -4.19 13.33 20.87
N GLY A 47 -5.30 13.34 20.14
CA GLY A 47 -6.34 14.36 20.26
C GLY A 47 -7.20 14.27 21.52
N ILE A 48 -7.56 13.06 21.95
CA ILE A 48 -8.46 12.84 23.10
C ILE A 48 -7.93 11.82 24.11
N ALA A 49 -6.63 11.47 24.05
CA ALA A 49 -6.04 10.42 24.88
C ALA A 49 -6.77 9.07 24.76
N PHE A 50 -7.27 8.75 23.56
CA PHE A 50 -7.99 7.49 23.35
C PHE A 50 -7.07 6.30 23.68
N PRO A 51 -7.50 5.38 24.57
CA PRO A 51 -6.63 4.34 25.08
C PRO A 51 -6.50 3.19 24.07
N LEU A 52 -5.64 3.37 23.07
CA LEU A 52 -5.27 2.32 22.13
C LEU A 52 -4.00 1.62 22.60
N GLY A 53 -4.15 0.65 23.51
CA GLY A 53 -3.05 -0.10 24.11
C GLY A 53 -2.69 -1.39 23.35
N PRO A 54 -1.75 -2.19 23.90
CA PRO A 54 -1.43 -3.52 23.36
C PRO A 54 -2.70 -4.40 23.30
N PRO A 55 -2.82 -5.31 22.32
CA PRO A 55 -1.79 -5.74 21.36
C PRO A 55 -1.73 -4.97 20.03
N ASN A 56 -2.34 -3.77 19.92
CA ASN A 56 -2.23 -2.97 18.69
C ASN A 56 -0.76 -2.63 18.39
N GLY A 57 -0.37 -2.70 17.12
CA GLY A 57 1.02 -2.46 16.67
C GLY A 57 2.02 -3.59 16.96
N GLN A 58 1.59 -4.76 17.45
CA GLN A 58 2.47 -5.89 17.80
C GLN A 58 3.30 -6.48 16.65
N THR A 59 2.90 -6.36 15.38
CA THR A 59 3.58 -7.02 14.25
C THR A 59 4.70 -6.18 13.64
N PHE A 60 4.45 -4.88 13.40
CA PHE A 60 5.45 -3.99 12.78
C PHE A 60 6.10 -3.02 13.76
N PHE A 61 5.29 -2.29 14.54
CA PHE A 61 5.79 -1.24 15.43
C PHE A 61 6.34 -1.80 16.75
N LEU A 62 6.00 -3.05 17.07
CA LEU A 62 6.32 -3.77 18.31
C LEU A 62 5.85 -3.06 19.59
N LYS A 63 4.96 -2.07 19.45
CA LYS A 63 4.33 -1.28 20.50
C LYS A 63 3.09 -0.59 19.93
N PRO A 64 2.17 -0.10 20.79
CA PRO A 64 1.05 0.70 20.34
C PRO A 64 1.53 1.97 19.62
N SER A 65 1.13 2.12 18.36
CA SER A 65 1.51 3.24 17.49
C SER A 65 0.34 4.20 17.22
N GLY A 66 -0.80 4.00 17.87
CA GLY A 66 -2.02 4.77 17.63
C GLY A 66 -2.84 4.31 16.41
N ARG A 67 -2.39 3.28 15.68
CA ARG A 67 -3.10 2.65 14.55
C ARG A 67 -4.06 1.56 15.03
N PHE A 68 -5.25 1.52 14.45
CA PHE A 68 -6.29 0.52 14.74
C PHE A 68 -6.03 -0.79 13.99
N SER A 69 -4.87 -1.41 14.23
CA SER A 69 -4.44 -2.65 13.61
C SER A 69 -3.37 -3.32 14.48
N ASP A 70 -3.07 -4.59 14.22
CA ASP A 70 -1.89 -5.24 14.76
C ASP A 70 -0.58 -4.65 14.23
N GLY A 71 -0.61 -3.88 13.14
CA GLY A 71 0.58 -3.23 12.58
C GLY A 71 0.28 -2.04 11.67
N ARG A 72 0.77 -2.11 10.43
CA ARG A 72 0.62 -1.05 9.41
C ARG A 72 -0.79 -1.00 8.84
N LEU A 73 -1.24 0.22 8.54
CA LEU A 73 -2.48 0.51 7.81
C LEU A 73 -2.22 0.61 6.31
N ILE A 74 -3.29 0.62 5.49
CA ILE A 74 -3.19 0.81 4.03
C ILE A 74 -2.34 2.04 3.70
N ILE A 75 -2.55 3.16 4.40
CA ILE A 75 -1.79 4.39 4.18
C ILE A 75 -0.29 4.19 4.38
N ASP A 76 0.15 3.38 5.34
CA ASP A 76 1.58 3.14 5.58
C ASP A 76 2.23 2.38 4.42
N PHE A 77 1.53 1.38 3.87
CA PHE A 77 2.00 0.67 2.67
C PHE A 77 2.04 1.58 1.44
N LEU A 78 1.07 2.48 1.29
CA LEU A 78 1.08 3.47 0.21
C LEU A 78 2.21 4.48 0.36
N MET A 79 2.55 4.92 1.58
CA MET A 79 3.72 5.75 1.84
C MET A 79 5.02 5.03 1.46
N ASN A 80 5.15 3.73 1.80
CA ASN A 80 6.30 2.92 1.40
C ASN A 80 6.41 2.81 -0.13
N ALA A 81 5.30 2.57 -0.83
CA ALA A 81 5.30 2.48 -2.30
C ALA A 81 5.66 3.80 -2.99
N LEU A 82 5.59 4.91 -2.27
CA LEU A 82 5.98 6.25 -2.70
C LEU A 82 7.39 6.67 -2.26
N ASP A 83 8.12 5.78 -1.59
CA ASP A 83 9.41 6.07 -0.96
C ASP A 83 9.36 7.27 0.01
N LEU A 84 8.25 7.39 0.76
CA LEU A 84 8.02 8.46 1.73
C LEU A 84 7.95 7.93 3.16
N PRO A 85 8.36 8.73 4.17
CA PRO A 85 8.20 8.37 5.57
C PRO A 85 6.71 8.28 5.94
N PHE A 86 6.38 7.46 6.95
CA PHE A 86 5.01 7.38 7.47
C PHE A 86 4.52 8.74 7.96
N LEU A 87 3.24 9.03 7.66
CA LEU A 87 2.64 10.30 8.04
C LEU A 87 2.48 10.42 9.54
N ASN A 88 3.03 11.51 10.09
CA ASN A 88 2.79 11.91 11.46
C ASN A 88 1.36 12.46 11.62
N PRO A 89 0.65 12.11 12.71
CA PRO A 89 -0.66 12.67 13.00
C PRO A 89 -0.56 14.16 13.34
N TYR A 90 -1.43 14.98 12.75
CA TYR A 90 -1.47 16.43 12.95
C TYR A 90 -1.67 16.84 14.42
N LEU A 91 -2.40 16.02 15.19
CA LEU A 91 -2.76 16.32 16.58
C LEU A 91 -1.68 15.98 17.60
N ASP A 92 -0.57 15.36 17.19
CA ASP A 92 0.51 15.04 18.11
C ASP A 92 1.39 16.26 18.42
N SER A 93 1.75 16.38 19.70
CA SER A 93 2.29 17.62 20.28
C SER A 93 3.76 17.53 20.68
N VAL A 94 4.27 16.32 20.98
CA VAL A 94 5.63 16.11 21.50
C VAL A 94 6.31 14.98 20.75
N GLY A 95 7.43 15.33 20.13
CA GLY A 95 8.21 14.51 19.20
C GLY A 95 8.85 15.46 18.19
N ALA A 96 9.71 14.96 17.31
CA ALA A 96 10.08 15.73 16.12
C ALA A 96 9.17 15.30 14.96
N PRO A 97 7.87 15.69 14.92
CA PRO A 97 7.08 15.38 13.74
C PRO A 97 7.67 16.19 12.59
N ASN A 98 8.35 15.49 11.70
CA ASN A 98 8.70 16.04 10.42
C ASN A 98 7.43 16.01 9.57
N PHE A 99 6.97 17.20 9.17
CA PHE A 99 5.80 17.36 8.30
C PHE A 99 6.20 17.77 6.89
N GLN A 100 7.49 17.74 6.53
CA GLN A 100 8.00 18.12 5.21
C GLN A 100 7.28 17.36 4.09
N ASN A 101 7.04 16.06 4.28
CA ASN A 101 6.30 15.19 3.36
C ASN A 101 4.79 15.14 3.63
N GLY A 102 4.29 16.08 4.45
CA GLY A 102 2.88 16.22 4.79
C GLY A 102 2.52 15.58 6.13
N CYS A 103 1.22 15.45 6.39
CA CYS A 103 0.70 15.01 7.69
C CYS A 103 -0.69 14.38 7.56
N ASN A 104 -1.09 13.68 8.61
CA ASN A 104 -2.35 12.95 8.66
C ASN A 104 -3.35 13.61 9.61
N PHE A 105 -4.52 14.00 9.09
CA PHE A 105 -5.63 14.58 9.84
C PHE A 105 -6.69 13.55 10.22
N ALA A 106 -6.58 12.30 9.77
CA ALA A 106 -7.52 11.24 10.08
C ALA A 106 -7.57 10.95 11.59
N THR A 107 -8.77 10.64 12.10
CA THR A 107 -8.95 10.19 13.48
C THR A 107 -9.98 9.07 13.56
N GLY A 108 -9.75 8.05 14.39
CA GLY A 108 -10.67 6.94 14.57
C GLY A 108 -12.09 7.39 14.93
N GLY A 109 -13.10 6.80 14.27
CA GLY A 109 -14.52 7.13 14.49
C GLY A 109 -14.98 8.45 13.88
N SER A 110 -14.15 9.11 13.04
CA SER A 110 -14.56 10.30 12.30
C SER A 110 -15.72 10.03 11.34
N THR A 111 -16.64 10.98 11.29
CA THR A 111 -17.77 11.04 10.36
C THR A 111 -17.56 12.18 9.38
N ILE A 112 -18.19 12.10 8.21
CA ILE A 112 -18.28 13.22 7.27
C ILE A 112 -19.17 14.30 7.88
N LEU A 113 -20.33 13.90 8.42
CA LEU A 113 -21.26 14.81 9.08
C LEU A 113 -20.64 15.43 10.35
N PRO A 114 -21.09 16.63 10.75
CA PRO A 114 -20.64 17.23 12.00
C PRO A 114 -20.88 16.33 13.20
N ALA A 115 -19.88 16.26 14.08
CA ALA A 115 -19.96 15.49 15.31
C ALA A 115 -21.10 16.02 16.20
N ASN A 116 -21.81 15.11 16.85
CA ASN A 116 -22.85 15.39 17.84
C ASN A 116 -22.55 14.64 19.14
N ALA A 117 -23.44 14.75 20.13
CA ALA A 117 -23.23 14.13 21.45
C ALA A 117 -23.11 12.60 21.42
N ALA A 118 -23.58 11.93 20.36
CA ALA A 118 -23.44 10.49 20.16
C ALA A 118 -22.19 10.10 19.36
N SER A 119 -21.43 11.06 18.83
CA SER A 119 -20.23 10.79 18.04
C SER A 119 -19.07 10.31 18.91
N THR A 120 -18.37 9.27 18.46
CA THR A 120 -17.18 8.73 19.13
C THR A 120 -15.94 9.62 18.93
N SER A 121 -15.88 10.35 17.83
CA SER A 121 -14.83 11.34 17.56
C SER A 121 -15.41 12.74 17.42
N PRO A 122 -14.79 13.76 18.05
CA PRO A 122 -15.14 15.16 17.82
C PRO A 122 -14.57 15.69 16.49
N PHE A 123 -13.65 14.98 15.85
CA PHE A 123 -12.93 15.43 14.66
C PHE A 123 -13.60 14.94 13.38
N SER A 124 -14.81 15.45 13.09
CA SER A 124 -15.50 15.22 11.81
C SER A 124 -14.66 15.71 10.62
N PHE A 125 -14.98 15.26 9.40
CA PHE A 125 -14.29 15.67 8.18
C PHE A 125 -14.17 17.20 8.04
N GLY A 126 -15.24 17.94 8.33
CA GLY A 126 -15.21 19.41 8.32
C GLY A 126 -14.18 20.00 9.30
N ILE A 127 -13.98 19.37 10.46
CA ILE A 127 -12.94 19.74 11.43
C ILE A 127 -11.54 19.39 10.90
N GLN A 128 -11.35 18.22 10.30
CA GLN A 128 -10.06 17.85 9.69
C GLN A 128 -9.68 18.82 8.57
N VAL A 129 -10.63 19.23 7.72
CA VAL A 129 -10.42 20.28 6.71
C VAL A 129 -10.06 21.63 7.36
N ALA A 130 -10.70 22.00 8.47
CA ALA A 130 -10.36 23.21 9.20
C ALA A 130 -8.95 23.17 9.82
N GLN A 131 -8.55 22.00 10.34
CA GLN A 131 -7.20 21.74 10.84
C GLN A 131 -6.16 21.89 9.72
N PHE A 132 -6.41 21.33 8.53
CA PHE A 132 -5.54 21.52 7.37
C PHE A 132 -5.41 22.99 6.98
N VAL A 133 -6.51 23.73 6.89
CA VAL A 133 -6.46 25.17 6.56
C VAL A 133 -5.63 25.93 7.59
N LYS A 134 -5.80 25.64 8.88
CA LYS A 134 -5.00 26.25 9.95
C LYS A 134 -3.52 25.86 9.83
N PHE A 135 -3.23 24.59 9.58
CA PHE A 135 -1.89 24.05 9.39
C PHE A 135 -1.18 24.76 8.25
N LYS A 136 -1.79 24.79 7.06
CA LYS A 136 -1.22 25.44 5.86
C LYS A 136 -0.89 26.90 6.13
N THR A 137 -1.85 27.68 6.66
CA THR A 137 -1.62 29.09 6.99
C THR A 137 -0.45 29.25 7.96
N ARG A 138 -0.39 28.41 9.00
CA ARG A 138 0.67 28.48 10.01
C ARG A 138 2.04 28.12 9.44
N VAL A 139 2.12 27.11 8.58
CA VAL A 139 3.36 26.73 7.89
C VAL A 139 3.89 27.90 7.07
N LEU A 140 3.05 28.51 6.23
CA LEU A 140 3.47 29.63 5.37
C LEU A 140 3.95 30.84 6.19
N GLU A 141 3.26 31.16 7.30
CA GLU A 141 3.71 32.21 8.23
C GLU A 141 5.08 31.93 8.85
N LEU A 142 5.35 30.67 9.20
CA LEU A 142 6.61 30.25 9.81
C LEU A 142 7.76 30.29 8.80
N LEU A 143 7.53 29.77 7.59
CA LEU A 143 8.52 29.76 6.52
C LEU A 143 8.90 31.17 6.05
N ALA A 144 7.96 32.12 6.10
CA ALA A 144 8.24 33.52 5.83
C ALA A 144 9.18 34.16 6.86
N LYS A 145 9.22 33.64 8.09
CA LYS A 145 10.09 34.13 9.18
C LYS A 145 11.42 33.40 9.26
N GLU A 146 11.42 32.09 9.01
CA GLU A 146 12.59 31.24 9.18
C GLU A 146 12.70 30.19 8.07
N LYS A 147 13.58 30.46 7.09
CA LYS A 147 13.79 29.56 5.93
C LYS A 147 14.29 28.18 6.31
N LYS A 148 14.99 28.02 7.45
CA LYS A 148 15.48 26.71 7.93
C LYS A 148 14.35 25.73 8.26
N LEU A 149 13.14 26.22 8.48
CA LEU A 149 11.98 25.36 8.74
C LEU A 149 11.53 24.59 7.49
N GLN A 150 12.07 24.88 6.30
CA GLN A 150 11.84 24.10 5.07
C GLN A 150 12.32 22.64 5.17
N ASP A 151 13.24 22.35 6.10
CA ASP A 151 13.73 20.99 6.36
C ASP A 151 12.68 20.14 7.11
N TYR A 152 11.65 20.76 7.69
CA TYR A 152 10.66 20.12 8.55
C TYR A 152 9.21 20.37 8.15
N LEU A 153 8.95 21.37 7.29
CA LEU A 153 7.62 21.81 6.90
C LEU A 153 7.48 21.83 5.37
N PRO A 154 6.26 21.58 4.82
CA PRO A 154 6.03 21.62 3.38
C PRO A 154 6.27 23.01 2.81
N SER A 155 6.88 23.09 1.63
CA SER A 155 7.01 24.34 0.89
C SER A 155 5.65 24.85 0.40
N GLU A 156 5.58 26.12 -0.02
CA GLU A 156 4.35 26.66 -0.62
C GLU A 156 3.92 25.89 -1.89
N GLU A 157 4.89 25.52 -2.73
CA GLU A 157 4.68 24.72 -3.94
C GLU A 157 4.18 23.30 -3.60
N SER A 158 4.70 22.72 -2.52
CA SER A 158 4.28 21.39 -2.03
C SER A 158 2.77 21.31 -1.80
N PHE A 159 2.11 22.38 -1.32
CA PHE A 159 0.65 22.37 -1.14
C PHE A 159 -0.14 22.34 -2.45
N GLN A 160 0.43 22.78 -3.58
CA GLN A 160 -0.23 22.71 -4.88
C GLN A 160 -0.01 21.34 -5.54
N GLN A 161 1.19 20.79 -5.36
CA GLN A 161 1.59 19.50 -5.93
C GLN A 161 1.18 18.29 -5.08
N ALA A 162 0.82 18.49 -3.81
CA ALA A 162 0.50 17.40 -2.89
C ALA A 162 -0.65 16.49 -3.37
N LEU A 163 -0.61 15.25 -2.90
CA LEU A 163 -1.72 14.31 -2.94
C LEU A 163 -2.59 14.48 -1.70
N TYR A 164 -3.90 14.60 -1.91
CA TYR A 164 -4.91 14.70 -0.86
C TYR A 164 -5.69 13.39 -0.82
N MET A 165 -5.53 12.63 0.24
CA MET A 165 -6.12 11.28 0.37
C MET A 165 -7.31 11.30 1.32
N PHE A 166 -8.36 10.54 1.00
CA PHE A 166 -9.61 10.51 1.75
C PHE A 166 -10.10 9.07 1.95
N ASP A 167 -10.30 8.65 3.19
CA ASP A 167 -10.96 7.38 3.57
C ASP A 167 -11.92 7.64 4.74
N VAL A 168 -13.15 8.06 4.44
CA VAL A 168 -14.15 8.51 5.41
C VAL A 168 -15.57 8.28 4.89
N GLY A 169 -16.53 8.11 5.81
CA GLY A 169 -17.95 7.96 5.51
C GLY A 169 -18.55 6.65 6.03
N GLN A 170 -17.71 5.64 6.32
CA GLN A 170 -18.16 4.37 6.89
C GLN A 170 -18.90 4.58 8.21
N ASN A 171 -18.36 5.42 9.10
CA ASN A 171 -18.94 5.69 10.42
C ASN A 171 -20.31 6.40 10.34
N ASP A 172 -20.57 7.19 9.29
CA ASP A 172 -21.87 7.84 9.09
C ASP A 172 -22.97 6.79 8.83
N LEU A 173 -22.66 5.78 8.00
CA LEU A 173 -23.58 4.68 7.71
C LEU A 173 -23.74 3.76 8.93
N ASP A 174 -22.63 3.32 9.52
CA ASP A 174 -22.59 2.43 10.67
C ASP A 174 -23.37 3.01 11.87
N GLY A 175 -23.06 4.25 12.26
CA GLY A 175 -23.74 4.92 13.37
C GLY A 175 -25.25 5.06 13.13
N ALA A 176 -25.67 5.28 11.88
CA ALA A 176 -27.08 5.41 11.52
C ALA A 176 -27.87 4.11 11.72
N PHE A 177 -27.31 2.94 11.39
CA PHE A 177 -27.99 1.65 11.51
C PHE A 177 -28.38 1.26 12.95
N TYR A 178 -27.74 1.86 13.97
CA TYR A 178 -28.13 1.61 15.37
C TYR A 178 -29.50 2.18 15.74
N SER A 179 -30.05 3.11 14.95
CA SER A 179 -31.32 3.78 15.27
C SER A 179 -32.28 3.96 14.08
N LYS A 180 -31.86 3.57 12.87
CA LYS A 180 -32.59 3.81 11.63
C LYS A 180 -32.79 2.52 10.83
N SER A 181 -33.86 2.47 10.05
CA SER A 181 -34.05 1.43 9.03
C SER A 181 -33.11 1.63 7.85
N GLU A 182 -32.93 0.61 7.02
CA GLU A 182 -32.13 0.71 5.79
C GLU A 182 -32.56 1.88 4.90
N ASP A 183 -33.87 2.02 4.60
CA ASP A 183 -34.40 3.14 3.81
C ASP A 183 -34.03 4.51 4.39
N GLN A 184 -34.06 4.63 5.72
CA GLN A 184 -33.69 5.86 6.41
C GLN A 184 -32.19 6.13 6.34
N VAL A 185 -31.34 5.08 6.37
CA VAL A 185 -29.89 5.21 6.16
C VAL A 185 -29.62 5.65 4.72
N LEU A 186 -30.26 5.03 3.73
CA LEU A 186 -30.12 5.38 2.33
C LEU A 186 -30.52 6.85 2.07
N ALA A 187 -31.56 7.33 2.73
CA ALA A 187 -32.00 8.72 2.64
C ALA A 187 -30.99 9.75 3.22
N LEU A 188 -30.03 9.32 4.06
CA LEU A 188 -28.98 10.21 4.59
C LEU A 188 -27.80 10.40 3.63
N ILE A 189 -27.58 9.47 2.70
CA ILE A 189 -26.41 9.47 1.80
C ILE A 189 -26.24 10.81 1.05
N PRO A 190 -27.29 11.42 0.46
CA PRO A 190 -27.13 12.72 -0.21
C PRO A 190 -26.67 13.84 0.72
N ILE A 191 -27.08 13.82 1.99
CA ILE A 191 -26.71 14.83 3.00
C ILE A 191 -25.23 14.65 3.35
N ILE A 192 -24.81 13.40 3.59
CA ILE A 192 -23.42 13.04 3.84
C ILE A 192 -22.52 13.53 2.69
N LEU A 193 -22.88 13.21 1.44
CA LEU A 193 -22.09 13.59 0.27
C LEU A 193 -22.08 15.10 -0.01
N THR A 194 -23.13 15.83 0.38
CA THR A 194 -23.16 17.30 0.29
C THR A 194 -22.12 17.93 1.24
N GLU A 195 -21.99 17.40 2.45
CA GLU A 195 -20.98 17.85 3.41
C GLU A 195 -19.56 17.49 2.93
N PHE A 196 -19.38 16.28 2.38
CA PHE A 196 -18.12 15.88 1.75
C PHE A 196 -17.74 16.81 0.59
N GLU A 197 -18.69 17.11 -0.31
CA GLU A 197 -18.50 18.06 -1.41
C GLU A 197 -18.09 19.45 -0.91
N THR A 198 -18.66 19.91 0.20
CA THR A 198 -18.31 21.19 0.81
C THR A 198 -16.86 21.20 1.30
N GLY A 199 -16.41 20.14 1.96
CA GLY A 199 -15.01 20.00 2.39
C GLY A 199 -14.01 19.92 1.23
N ILE A 200 -14.32 19.12 0.20
CA ILE A 200 -13.47 19.01 -1.01
C ILE A 200 -13.35 20.37 -1.71
N LYS A 201 -14.46 21.09 -1.91
CA LYS A 201 -14.45 22.44 -2.51
C LYS A 201 -13.63 23.42 -1.68
N LYS A 202 -13.67 23.32 -0.34
CA LYS A 202 -12.86 24.17 0.54
C LYS A 202 -11.36 23.90 0.38
N LEU A 203 -10.95 22.63 0.29
CA LEU A 203 -9.56 22.25 0.00
C LEU A 203 -9.12 22.74 -1.38
N TYR A 204 -9.95 22.53 -2.40
CA TYR A 204 -9.69 23.00 -3.77
C TYR A 204 -9.52 24.52 -3.86
N ASN A 205 -10.42 25.29 -3.22
CA ASN A 205 -10.32 26.74 -3.13
C ASN A 205 -9.07 27.18 -2.35
N GLY A 206 -8.58 26.34 -1.44
CA GLY A 206 -7.31 26.49 -0.74
C GLY A 206 -6.08 26.10 -1.57
N GLY A 207 -6.24 25.69 -2.82
CA GLY A 207 -5.14 25.37 -3.75
C GLY A 207 -4.85 23.87 -3.94
N ALA A 208 -5.59 22.97 -3.28
CA ALA A 208 -5.44 21.53 -3.50
C ALA A 208 -5.84 21.14 -4.94
N ARG A 209 -5.07 20.25 -5.57
CA ARG A 209 -5.31 19.84 -6.97
C ARG A 209 -5.40 18.34 -7.19
N ASN A 210 -4.73 17.51 -6.40
CA ASN A 210 -4.73 16.06 -6.61
C ASN A 210 -5.52 15.37 -5.49
N PHE A 211 -6.72 14.90 -5.80
CA PHE A 211 -7.62 14.23 -4.86
C PHE A 211 -7.64 12.74 -5.15
N TRP A 212 -7.42 11.93 -4.12
CA TRP A 212 -7.46 10.48 -4.14
C TRP A 212 -8.47 10.01 -3.10
N ILE A 213 -9.62 9.56 -3.58
CA ILE A 213 -10.82 9.36 -2.77
C ILE A 213 -11.14 7.87 -2.73
N HIS A 214 -10.98 7.25 -1.57
CA HIS A 214 -11.42 5.89 -1.31
C HIS A 214 -12.93 5.85 -1.08
N ASN A 215 -13.59 4.85 -1.66
CA ASN A 215 -14.96 4.51 -1.28
C ASN A 215 -14.97 3.69 0.04
N THR A 216 -16.15 3.44 0.61
CA THR A 216 -16.25 2.66 1.86
C THR A 216 -16.14 1.15 1.60
N GLY A 217 -15.65 0.39 2.58
CA GLY A 217 -15.55 -1.07 2.51
C GLY A 217 -16.90 -1.80 2.68
N PRO A 218 -16.90 -3.15 2.59
CA PRO A 218 -18.09 -3.97 2.81
C PRO A 218 -18.50 -3.99 4.29
N LEU A 219 -19.24 -2.96 4.71
CA LEU A 219 -19.66 -2.72 6.09
C LEU A 219 -20.37 -3.91 6.72
N GLY A 220 -21.20 -4.62 5.95
CA GLY A 220 -21.94 -5.79 6.41
C GLY A 220 -21.07 -6.98 6.79
N CYS A 221 -19.81 -7.01 6.36
CA CYS A 221 -18.89 -8.11 6.63
C CYS A 221 -18.06 -7.91 7.91
N LEU A 222 -18.23 -6.80 8.64
CA LEU A 222 -17.51 -6.60 9.89
C LEU A 222 -18.06 -7.54 10.98
N PRO A 223 -17.19 -8.26 11.73
CA PRO A 223 -17.65 -9.19 12.77
C PRO A 223 -18.60 -8.56 13.79
N ARG A 224 -18.35 -7.29 14.16
CA ARG A 224 -19.27 -6.52 15.03
C ARG A 224 -20.65 -6.35 14.42
N ILE A 225 -20.73 -6.02 13.14
CA ILE A 225 -21.99 -5.78 12.43
C ILE A 225 -22.77 -7.08 12.35
N ILE A 226 -22.10 -8.18 11.98
CA ILE A 226 -22.71 -9.51 11.94
C ILE A 226 -23.26 -9.86 13.33
N ALA A 227 -22.43 -9.84 14.38
CA ALA A 227 -22.84 -10.16 15.75
C ALA A 227 -24.03 -9.33 16.27
N LYS A 228 -24.20 -8.10 15.78
CA LYS A 228 -25.28 -7.19 16.20
C LYS A 228 -26.56 -7.36 15.38
N PHE A 229 -26.45 -7.61 14.07
CA PHE A 229 -27.55 -7.47 13.12
C PHE A 229 -27.94 -8.77 12.40
N GLU A 230 -27.28 -9.90 12.67
CA GLU A 230 -27.50 -11.21 12.02
C GLU A 230 -28.85 -11.90 12.30
N ASN A 231 -29.83 -11.23 12.94
CA ASN A 231 -31.11 -11.86 13.31
C ASN A 231 -31.92 -12.34 12.08
N GLY A 232 -31.74 -13.61 11.73
CA GLY A 232 -32.39 -14.38 10.66
C GLY A 232 -31.50 -14.65 9.44
N SER A 233 -31.43 -15.90 8.96
CA SER A 233 -30.56 -16.32 7.85
C SER A 233 -30.84 -15.62 6.51
N SER A 234 -32.06 -15.12 6.30
CA SER A 234 -32.42 -14.36 5.09
C SER A 234 -31.80 -12.95 5.02
N LYS A 235 -31.02 -12.54 6.02
CA LYS A 235 -30.36 -11.22 6.09
C LYS A 235 -28.86 -11.26 5.83
N LEU A 236 -28.27 -12.45 5.77
CA LEU A 236 -26.87 -12.62 5.40
C LEU A 236 -26.78 -13.03 3.93
N ASP A 237 -25.78 -12.49 3.23
CA ASP A 237 -25.45 -12.95 1.88
C ASP A 237 -24.71 -14.30 1.91
N GLN A 238 -24.35 -14.80 0.73
CA GLN A 238 -23.64 -16.09 0.57
C GLN A 238 -22.26 -16.12 1.24
N PHE A 239 -21.70 -14.95 1.59
CA PHE A 239 -20.42 -14.82 2.27
C PHE A 239 -20.57 -14.63 3.78
N GLY A 240 -21.80 -14.57 4.31
CA GLY A 240 -22.08 -14.36 5.73
C GLY A 240 -22.15 -12.89 6.15
N CYS A 241 -22.20 -11.95 5.20
CA CYS A 241 -22.26 -10.53 5.49
C CYS A 241 -23.68 -10.00 5.56
N VAL A 242 -23.96 -9.00 6.40
CA VAL A 242 -25.28 -8.39 6.54
C VAL A 242 -25.65 -7.58 5.29
N THR A 243 -26.64 -8.06 4.53
CA THR A 243 -26.99 -7.53 3.20
C THR A 243 -27.36 -6.05 3.23
N SER A 244 -28.15 -5.60 4.21
CA SER A 244 -28.60 -4.20 4.29
C SER A 244 -27.45 -3.20 4.46
N HIS A 245 -26.40 -3.60 5.18
CA HIS A 245 -25.23 -2.75 5.42
C HIS A 245 -24.36 -2.68 4.16
N ASN A 246 -24.16 -3.81 3.47
CA ASN A 246 -23.47 -3.84 2.18
C ASN A 246 -24.26 -3.09 1.09
N ASN A 247 -25.60 -3.14 1.11
CA ASN A 247 -26.42 -2.34 0.19
C ASN A 247 -26.24 -0.83 0.44
N ALA A 248 -26.29 -0.38 1.69
CA ALA A 248 -26.04 1.02 2.02
C ALA A 248 -24.63 1.48 1.63
N ALA A 249 -23.61 0.65 1.87
CA ALA A 249 -22.24 0.89 1.41
C ALA A 249 -22.16 1.04 -0.11
N ASN A 250 -22.78 0.12 -0.87
CA ASN A 250 -22.83 0.20 -2.33
C ASN A 250 -23.55 1.46 -2.83
N GLN A 251 -24.69 1.82 -2.24
CA GLN A 251 -25.43 3.04 -2.61
C GLN A 251 -24.62 4.31 -2.32
N PHE A 252 -23.88 4.33 -1.21
CA PHE A 252 -22.95 5.43 -0.90
C PHE A 252 -21.82 5.48 -1.93
N ASN A 253 -21.21 4.34 -2.23
CA ASN A 253 -20.09 4.22 -3.15
C ASN A 253 -20.43 4.63 -4.59
N MET A 254 -21.64 4.28 -5.06
CA MET A 254 -22.17 4.71 -6.35
C MET A 254 -22.33 6.23 -6.42
N GLN A 255 -22.99 6.83 -5.43
CA GLN A 255 -23.20 8.28 -5.42
C GLN A 255 -21.89 9.06 -5.20
N LEU A 256 -20.93 8.50 -4.44
CA LEU A 256 -19.59 9.08 -4.29
C LEU A 256 -18.81 9.03 -5.61
N HIS A 257 -18.95 7.96 -6.39
CA HIS A 257 -18.34 7.83 -7.72
C HIS A 257 -18.91 8.89 -8.69
N ASP A 258 -20.23 9.06 -8.73
CA ASP A 258 -20.90 10.11 -9.50
C ASP A 258 -20.41 11.51 -9.09
N LEU A 259 -20.25 11.74 -7.78
CA LEU A 259 -19.72 12.99 -7.24
C LEU A 259 -18.26 13.23 -7.67
N CYS A 260 -17.41 12.19 -7.67
CA CYS A 260 -16.04 12.29 -8.19
C CYS A 260 -16.03 12.64 -9.68
N THR A 261 -16.92 12.04 -10.47
CA THR A 261 -17.10 12.37 -11.90
C THR A 261 -17.53 13.83 -12.07
N LYS A 262 -18.46 14.31 -11.24
CA LYS A 262 -18.86 15.73 -11.21
C LYS A 262 -17.68 16.65 -10.87
N PHE A 263 -16.81 16.28 -9.93
CA PHE A 263 -15.62 17.09 -9.60
C PHE A 263 -14.66 17.24 -10.77
N ARG A 264 -14.42 16.18 -11.56
CA ARG A 264 -13.55 16.27 -12.75
C ARG A 264 -14.03 17.29 -13.77
N VAL A 265 -15.34 17.55 -13.83
CA VAL A 265 -15.94 18.58 -14.70
C VAL A 265 -15.94 19.96 -14.03
N GLN A 266 -16.21 20.03 -12.74
CA GLN A 266 -16.47 21.30 -12.03
C GLN A 266 -15.23 21.95 -11.42
N LEU A 267 -14.14 21.20 -11.21
CA LEU A 267 -12.91 21.67 -10.56
C LEU A 267 -11.78 21.75 -11.59
N PRO A 268 -11.70 22.84 -12.39
CA PRO A 268 -10.71 22.95 -13.44
C PRO A 268 -9.28 22.86 -12.90
N GLY A 269 -8.46 22.02 -13.52
CA GLY A 269 -7.07 21.79 -13.11
C GLY A 269 -6.91 20.88 -11.89
N ALA A 270 -8.00 20.33 -11.34
CA ALA A 270 -7.91 19.26 -10.34
C ALA A 270 -7.89 17.88 -11.01
N ASN A 271 -7.02 17.00 -10.51
CA ASN A 271 -7.07 15.57 -10.77
C ASN A 271 -7.85 14.89 -9.64
N VAL A 272 -8.87 14.12 -9.99
CA VAL A 272 -9.71 13.41 -9.02
C VAL A 272 -9.72 11.93 -9.38
N THR A 273 -9.12 11.13 -8.50
CA THR A 273 -9.06 9.66 -8.60
C THR A 273 -9.99 9.08 -7.56
N TYR A 274 -10.96 8.29 -8.00
CA TYR A 274 -11.80 7.45 -7.16
C TYR A 274 -11.14 6.07 -7.04
N VAL A 275 -11.16 5.46 -5.87
CA VAL A 275 -10.62 4.11 -5.64
C VAL A 275 -11.67 3.21 -5.01
N ASP A 276 -11.93 2.08 -5.67
CA ASP A 276 -12.90 1.08 -5.26
C ASP A 276 -12.33 0.11 -4.21
N ILE A 277 -12.26 0.59 -2.97
CA ILE A 277 -11.86 -0.20 -1.81
C ILE A 277 -12.88 -1.32 -1.50
N PHE A 278 -14.17 -1.07 -1.72
CA PHE A 278 -15.23 -2.05 -1.51
C PHE A 278 -14.95 -3.35 -2.24
N SER A 279 -14.71 -3.27 -3.55
CA SER A 279 -14.48 -4.45 -4.38
C SER A 279 -13.22 -5.21 -3.97
N ILE A 280 -12.12 -4.51 -3.65
CA ILE A 280 -10.88 -5.13 -3.17
C ILE A 280 -11.12 -5.90 -1.86
N LYS A 281 -11.77 -5.25 -0.89
CA LYS A 281 -12.03 -5.83 0.43
C LYS A 281 -13.03 -7.00 0.35
N LEU A 282 -14.06 -6.89 -0.50
CA LEU A 282 -15.02 -7.97 -0.70
C LEU A 282 -14.38 -9.17 -1.42
N ASP A 283 -13.51 -8.94 -2.40
CA ASP A 283 -12.73 -9.99 -3.04
C ASP A 283 -11.82 -10.71 -2.03
N LEU A 284 -11.10 -9.97 -1.18
CA LEU A 284 -10.31 -10.56 -0.10
C LEU A 284 -11.15 -11.44 0.83
N ILE A 285 -12.34 -11.01 1.22
CA ILE A 285 -13.23 -11.77 2.12
C ILE A 285 -13.78 -13.01 1.42
N SER A 286 -14.25 -12.87 0.18
CA SER A 286 -14.90 -13.96 -0.57
C SER A 286 -13.91 -15.02 -1.05
N ASN A 287 -12.67 -14.62 -1.37
CA ASN A 287 -11.61 -15.47 -1.90
C ASN A 287 -10.44 -15.65 -0.93
N TYR A 288 -10.66 -15.39 0.36
CA TYR A 288 -9.63 -15.35 1.41
C TYR A 288 -8.61 -16.50 1.37
N SER A 289 -9.07 -17.72 1.10
CA SER A 289 -8.22 -18.91 1.04
C SER A 289 -7.21 -18.89 -0.13
N LEU A 290 -7.54 -18.24 -1.25
CA LEU A 290 -6.62 -18.06 -2.39
C LEU A 290 -5.45 -17.15 -2.02
N TYR A 291 -5.65 -16.26 -1.05
CA TYR A 291 -4.67 -15.27 -0.60
C TYR A 291 -3.96 -15.70 0.69
N GLY A 292 -4.14 -16.95 1.13
CA GLY A 292 -3.45 -17.52 2.29
C GLY A 292 -4.11 -17.27 3.64
N PHE A 293 -5.24 -16.55 3.68
CA PHE A 293 -6.02 -16.35 4.91
C PHE A 293 -6.84 -17.61 5.24
N LYS A 294 -7.17 -17.79 6.51
CA LYS A 294 -8.04 -18.87 7.00
C LYS A 294 -9.35 -18.38 7.60
N GLN A 295 -9.38 -17.14 8.08
CA GLN A 295 -10.53 -16.58 8.77
C GLN A 295 -10.94 -15.22 8.16
N PRO A 296 -11.97 -15.20 7.30
CA PRO A 296 -12.41 -13.98 6.63
C PRO A 296 -13.27 -13.08 7.52
N LEU A 297 -14.08 -13.67 8.41
CA LEU A 297 -15.09 -12.98 9.22
C LEU A 297 -14.88 -13.10 10.74
N ALA A 298 -13.82 -13.77 11.19
CA ALA A 298 -13.47 -13.79 12.61
C ALA A 298 -12.53 -12.65 12.93
N ALA A 299 -12.70 -12.00 14.08
CA ALA A 299 -11.70 -11.10 14.64
C ALA A 299 -10.50 -11.91 15.16
N CYS A 300 -9.29 -11.51 14.81
CA CYS A 300 -8.08 -12.12 15.35
C CYS A 300 -7.94 -11.82 16.85
N CYS A 301 -8.09 -10.56 17.25
CA CYS A 301 -8.07 -10.10 18.62
C CYS A 301 -9.49 -9.89 19.15
N GLY A 302 -9.95 -10.85 19.96
CA GLY A 302 -11.33 -10.82 20.42
C GLY A 302 -11.62 -11.87 21.48
N TYR A 303 -12.92 -12.07 21.71
CA TYR A 303 -13.45 -12.96 22.74
C TYR A 303 -14.76 -13.58 22.25
N GLY A 304 -15.06 -14.81 22.66
CA GLY A 304 -16.29 -15.52 22.33
C GLY A 304 -16.12 -16.70 21.36
N GLY A 305 -14.96 -16.82 20.70
CA GLY A 305 -14.66 -17.93 19.79
C GLY A 305 -15.37 -17.85 18.43
N LEU A 306 -15.06 -18.80 17.55
CA LEU A 306 -15.64 -18.85 16.20
C LEU A 306 -17.17 -19.01 16.22
N PRO A 307 -17.90 -18.49 15.21
CA PRO A 307 -17.39 -18.05 13.89
C PRO A 307 -16.84 -16.62 13.84
N LEU A 308 -17.17 -15.75 14.79
CA LEU A 308 -16.81 -14.32 14.72
C LEU A 308 -15.67 -13.92 15.67
N ASN A 309 -15.44 -14.68 16.74
CA ASN A 309 -14.51 -14.34 17.82
C ASN A 309 -14.66 -12.90 18.33
N PHE A 310 -15.91 -12.43 18.48
CA PHE A 310 -16.19 -11.04 18.82
C PHE A 310 -17.28 -10.94 19.91
N ASP A 311 -17.06 -10.04 20.88
CA ASP A 311 -18.03 -9.67 21.92
C ASP A 311 -17.93 -8.16 22.20
N ASN A 312 -19.03 -7.43 22.00
CA ASN A 312 -19.06 -5.97 22.10
C ASN A 312 -18.83 -5.43 23.52
N ARG A 313 -18.82 -6.29 24.55
CA ARG A 313 -18.61 -5.90 25.94
C ARG A 313 -17.12 -5.77 26.29
N ILE A 314 -16.22 -6.32 25.48
CA ILE A 314 -14.78 -6.38 25.74
C ILE A 314 -14.00 -6.07 24.46
N ALA A 315 -13.25 -4.96 24.46
CA ALA A 315 -12.43 -4.61 23.31
C ALA A 315 -11.12 -5.41 23.31
N CYS A 316 -10.48 -5.53 22.16
CA CYS A 316 -9.17 -6.15 21.99
C CYS A 316 -8.15 -5.66 23.05
N GLY A 317 -7.43 -6.59 23.68
CA GLY A 317 -6.44 -6.30 24.73
C GLY A 317 -7.02 -5.98 26.10
N GLN A 318 -8.35 -5.79 26.23
CA GLN A 318 -8.97 -5.53 27.53
C GLN A 318 -9.16 -6.81 28.32
N THR A 319 -9.05 -6.68 29.65
CA THR A 319 -9.45 -7.69 30.62
C THR A 319 -10.65 -7.19 31.40
N LYS A 320 -11.74 -7.96 31.44
CA LYS A 320 -13.00 -7.61 32.13
C LYS A 320 -13.59 -8.82 32.84
N ILE A 321 -14.44 -8.55 33.84
CA ILE A 321 -15.30 -9.58 34.42
C ILE A 321 -16.55 -9.68 33.55
N LEU A 322 -16.69 -10.78 32.82
CA LEU A 322 -17.90 -11.11 32.05
C LEU A 322 -18.53 -12.38 32.62
N ASN A 323 -19.83 -12.33 32.88
CA ASN A 323 -20.60 -13.45 33.44
C ASN A 323 -19.94 -14.07 34.70
N GLY A 324 -19.35 -13.25 35.56
CA GLY A 324 -18.68 -13.68 36.80
C GLY A 324 -17.27 -14.24 36.64
N SER A 325 -16.73 -14.31 35.41
CA SER A 325 -15.37 -14.78 35.14
C SER A 325 -14.46 -13.65 34.64
N LEU A 326 -13.21 -13.62 35.10
CA LEU A 326 -12.19 -12.72 34.57
C LEU A 326 -11.73 -13.23 33.21
N VAL A 327 -11.94 -12.45 32.17
CA VAL A 327 -11.62 -12.83 30.78
C VAL A 327 -10.87 -11.71 30.08
N THR A 328 -10.03 -12.09 29.12
CA THR A 328 -9.22 -11.17 28.31
C THR A 328 -9.53 -11.41 26.83
N ALA A 329 -9.77 -10.34 26.07
CA ALA A 329 -9.80 -10.42 24.62
C ALA A 329 -8.36 -10.47 24.10
N ILE A 330 -7.93 -11.63 23.63
CA ILE A 330 -6.53 -11.91 23.26
C ILE A 330 -6.36 -11.96 21.74
N PRO A 331 -5.17 -11.62 21.21
CA PRO A 331 -4.87 -11.80 19.80
C PRO A 331 -4.80 -13.29 19.44
N CYS A 332 -5.10 -13.59 18.18
CA CYS A 332 -4.90 -14.92 17.60
C CYS A 332 -3.40 -15.24 17.46
N ASN A 333 -3.06 -16.53 17.33
CA ASN A 333 -1.67 -16.96 17.27
C ASN A 333 -0.92 -16.51 16.01
N ASN A 334 -1.62 -16.39 14.88
CA ASN A 334 -1.05 -15.96 13.60
C ASN A 334 -1.97 -14.94 12.94
N THR A 335 -1.60 -13.66 13.02
CA THR A 335 -2.43 -12.55 12.52
C THR A 335 -2.53 -12.55 11.00
N ALA A 336 -1.56 -13.12 10.29
CA ALA A 336 -1.58 -13.26 8.83
C ALA A 336 -2.66 -14.24 8.32
N GLU A 337 -3.27 -15.05 9.20
CA GLU A 337 -4.36 -15.96 8.83
C GLU A 337 -5.75 -15.32 8.93
N TYR A 338 -5.85 -14.09 9.43
CA TYR A 338 -7.11 -13.39 9.70
C TYR A 338 -7.21 -12.13 8.87
N VAL A 339 -8.38 -11.90 8.24
CA VAL A 339 -8.64 -10.64 7.53
C VAL A 339 -8.92 -9.51 8.53
N ASN A 340 -9.70 -9.80 9.57
CA ASN A 340 -10.15 -8.82 10.54
C ASN A 340 -9.35 -8.89 11.86
N TRP A 341 -8.94 -7.72 12.37
CA TRP A 341 -8.18 -7.58 13.59
C TRP A 341 -9.05 -7.61 14.85
N ASP A 342 -9.98 -6.68 15.02
CA ASP A 342 -10.64 -6.43 16.33
C ASP A 342 -12.18 -6.42 16.30
N GLY A 343 -12.76 -6.86 15.18
CA GLY A 343 -14.19 -6.78 14.88
C GLY A 343 -14.59 -5.61 13.99
N ASN A 344 -13.68 -4.65 13.74
CA ASN A 344 -13.92 -3.46 12.92
C ASN A 344 -12.83 -3.24 11.88
N HIS A 345 -11.58 -3.45 12.25
CA HIS A 345 -10.42 -3.06 11.45
C HIS A 345 -9.72 -4.28 10.85
N TYR A 346 -8.90 -4.05 9.84
CA TYR A 346 -8.18 -5.11 9.14
C TYR A 346 -6.82 -5.36 9.80
N THR A 347 -6.36 -6.61 9.71
CA THR A 347 -4.99 -6.95 10.13
C THR A 347 -3.97 -6.28 9.22
N GLU A 348 -2.71 -6.17 9.67
CA GLU A 348 -1.62 -5.67 8.84
C GLU A 348 -1.50 -6.46 7.53
N ALA A 349 -1.59 -7.79 7.58
CA ALA A 349 -1.52 -8.65 6.40
C ALA A 349 -2.67 -8.37 5.41
N ALA A 350 -3.88 -8.13 5.93
CA ALA A 350 -5.01 -7.75 5.08
C ALA A 350 -4.85 -6.34 4.50
N ASN A 351 -4.30 -5.39 5.27
CA ASN A 351 -3.98 -4.04 4.78
C ASN A 351 -2.90 -4.07 3.69
N GLU A 352 -1.88 -4.93 3.83
CA GLU A 352 -0.87 -5.19 2.81
C GLU A 352 -1.51 -5.69 1.51
N TYR A 353 -2.36 -6.71 1.59
CA TYR A 353 -3.09 -7.21 0.43
C TYR A 353 -3.90 -6.09 -0.24
N VAL A 354 -4.72 -5.36 0.54
CA VAL A 354 -5.57 -4.29 0.00
C VAL A 354 -4.72 -3.21 -0.67
N SER A 355 -3.63 -2.77 -0.04
CA SER A 355 -2.72 -1.79 -0.64
C SER A 355 -2.07 -2.29 -1.93
N SER A 356 -1.67 -3.57 -2.00
CA SER A 356 -1.11 -4.16 -3.22
C SER A 356 -2.11 -4.12 -4.38
N GLN A 357 -3.39 -4.33 -4.11
CA GLN A 357 -4.45 -4.27 -5.12
C GLN A 357 -4.73 -2.83 -5.56
N ILE A 358 -4.73 -1.87 -4.64
CA ILE A 358 -4.83 -0.44 -4.96
C ILE A 358 -3.70 -0.04 -5.93
N LEU A 359 -2.47 -0.46 -5.64
CA LEU A 359 -1.27 -0.12 -6.42
C LEU A 359 -1.27 -0.72 -7.84
N THR A 360 -2.11 -1.72 -8.13
CA THR A 360 -2.31 -2.19 -9.52
C THR A 360 -2.94 -1.13 -10.42
N GLY A 361 -3.64 -0.15 -9.86
CA GLY A 361 -4.39 0.86 -10.61
C GLY A 361 -5.67 0.35 -11.30
N ASN A 362 -5.99 -0.95 -11.17
CA ASN A 362 -7.19 -1.56 -11.77
C ASN A 362 -8.49 -1.14 -11.06
N TYR A 363 -8.40 -0.79 -9.78
CA TYR A 363 -9.53 -0.37 -8.95
C TYR A 363 -9.69 1.15 -8.88
N SER A 364 -8.95 1.88 -9.72
CA SER A 364 -9.01 3.34 -9.78
C SER A 364 -9.83 3.81 -10.98
N ASP A 365 -10.56 4.90 -10.80
CA ASP A 365 -11.17 5.65 -11.88
C ASP A 365 -10.71 7.13 -11.81
N PRO A 366 -10.15 7.71 -12.88
CA PRO A 366 -9.65 6.99 -14.05
C PRO A 366 -8.59 5.96 -13.62
N SER A 367 -8.46 4.86 -14.38
CA SER A 367 -7.45 3.86 -14.06
C SER A 367 -6.07 4.51 -14.05
N LEU A 368 -5.30 4.24 -13.00
CA LEU A 368 -3.92 4.72 -12.89
C LEU A 368 -3.02 4.09 -13.97
N LEU A 369 -3.44 2.96 -14.56
CA LEU A 369 -2.83 2.39 -15.75
C LEU A 369 -3.12 3.19 -17.03
N LEU A 370 -4.27 3.88 -17.10
CA LEU A 370 -4.69 4.67 -18.27
C LEU A 370 -4.11 6.08 -18.29
N VAL A 371 -3.55 6.58 -17.17
CA VAL A 371 -2.74 7.82 -17.18
C VAL A 371 -1.46 7.63 -18.01
N ASN A 372 -1.01 6.39 -18.22
CA ASN A 372 0.06 6.08 -19.19
C ASN A 372 -0.36 6.17 -20.66
N ALA A 373 -1.65 6.05 -20.95
CA ALA A 373 -2.16 6.09 -22.33
C ALA A 373 -2.64 7.49 -22.74
N TYR A 374 -3.11 8.31 -21.80
CA TYR A 374 -3.73 9.60 -22.11
C TYR A 374 -2.76 10.79 -22.22
N LEU A 375 -1.47 10.59 -21.96
CA LEU A 375 -0.43 11.61 -22.10
C LEU A 375 0.60 11.33 -23.21
N ILE A 376 0.45 10.23 -23.99
CA ILE A 376 1.29 9.98 -25.16
C ILE A 376 0.49 10.30 -26.41
N GLY A 377 0.33 11.61 -26.63
CA GLY A 377 -0.40 12.17 -27.77
C GLY A 377 0.26 13.43 -28.30
N SER A 378 1.60 13.55 -28.27
CA SER A 378 2.30 14.60 -29.03
C SER A 378 3.74 14.28 -29.46
N ASP A 379 4.45 13.33 -28.85
CA ASP A 379 5.91 13.22 -29.11
C ASP A 379 6.38 12.04 -30.00
N LEU A 380 5.46 11.26 -30.58
CA LEU A 380 5.82 10.14 -31.47
C LEU A 380 5.54 10.38 -32.96
N VAL A 381 5.08 11.56 -33.36
CA VAL A 381 4.78 11.87 -34.78
C VAL A 381 5.95 12.60 -35.48
N ASP A 382 6.86 13.23 -34.74
CA ASP A 382 7.97 13.97 -35.34
C ASP A 382 9.23 13.12 -35.59
N GLY A 383 9.41 12.01 -34.86
CA GLY A 383 10.47 11.03 -35.12
C GLY A 383 10.24 10.17 -36.37
N LEU A 384 8.98 9.87 -36.70
CA LEU A 384 8.61 9.05 -37.86
C LEU A 384 8.65 9.82 -39.19
N LYS A 385 8.55 11.16 -39.17
CA LYS A 385 8.63 11.99 -40.39
C LYS A 385 10.05 12.10 -40.96
N LYS A 386 11.10 11.88 -40.17
CA LYS A 386 12.49 11.99 -40.63
C LYS A 386 12.98 10.75 -41.38
N ASN A 387 12.43 9.56 -41.09
CA ASN A 387 12.90 8.30 -41.67
C ASN A 387 12.12 7.84 -42.92
N VAL A 388 10.94 8.40 -43.19
CA VAL A 388 10.13 8.05 -44.38
C VAL A 388 10.50 8.90 -45.60
N ARG A 389 11.14 10.07 -45.41
CA ARG A 389 11.57 10.94 -46.52
C ARG A 389 12.83 10.49 -47.27
N GLU A 390 13.59 9.54 -46.73
CA GLU A 390 14.84 9.08 -47.38
C GLU A 390 14.69 7.77 -48.18
N LYS A 391 13.54 7.07 -48.14
CA LYS A 391 13.42 5.75 -48.76
C LYS A 391 12.31 5.52 -49.79
N TRP A 392 11.26 6.36 -49.89
CA TRP A 392 10.16 6.12 -50.84
C TRP A 392 9.48 7.42 -51.33
N PRO A 393 9.90 8.02 -52.47
CA PRO A 393 9.46 9.36 -52.88
C PRO A 393 8.02 9.48 -53.43
N TRP A 394 7.18 8.44 -53.42
CA TRP A 394 5.91 8.43 -54.17
C TRP A 394 4.63 8.25 -53.33
N LEU A 395 4.68 8.39 -52.00
CA LEU A 395 3.50 8.20 -51.14
C LEU A 395 3.25 9.33 -50.12
N VAL A 396 3.30 10.60 -50.55
CA VAL A 396 2.73 11.70 -49.76
C VAL A 396 1.95 12.65 -50.66
N SER A 397 0.66 12.39 -50.81
CA SER A 397 -0.34 13.44 -51.06
C SER A 397 -1.49 13.22 -50.09
N LEU A 398 -2.07 14.32 -49.60
CA LEU A 398 -3.16 14.44 -48.63
C LEU A 398 -2.73 14.42 -47.15
N SER A 399 -2.39 15.59 -46.62
CA SER A 399 -3.31 16.36 -45.76
C SER A 399 -2.57 17.52 -45.10
N SER A 400 -2.57 18.65 -45.79
CA SER A 400 -2.38 19.97 -45.21
C SER A 400 -3.60 20.28 -44.33
N TYR A 401 -3.43 20.87 -43.14
CA TYR A 401 -4.22 22.00 -42.59
C TYR A 401 -4.08 22.08 -41.05
N GLY A 402 -3.53 23.21 -40.58
CA GLY A 402 -3.69 23.77 -39.22
C GLY A 402 -2.84 23.12 -38.11
N PHE A 403 -2.18 23.81 -37.18
CA PHE A 403 -2.21 25.20 -36.79
C PHE A 403 -0.88 25.57 -36.13
N ILE A 404 -0.52 26.83 -36.30
CA ILE A 404 0.56 27.58 -35.66
C ILE A 404 0.18 27.85 -34.20
N PHE A 405 1.06 27.60 -33.22
CA PHE A 405 1.39 28.53 -32.11
C PHE A 405 2.60 28.04 -31.28
N LEU A 406 3.40 28.99 -30.84
CA LEU A 406 4.76 28.89 -30.30
C LEU A 406 4.83 28.69 -28.76
N SER A 407 5.93 28.03 -28.37
CA SER A 407 6.84 28.31 -27.23
C SER A 407 6.34 28.27 -25.77
N ALA A 408 6.90 27.33 -25.00
CA ALA A 408 7.60 27.61 -23.74
C ALA A 408 8.53 26.44 -23.39
N ILE A 409 9.80 26.74 -23.09
CA ILE A 409 10.82 25.80 -22.60
C ILE A 409 10.65 25.70 -21.08
N ALA A 410 10.64 24.48 -20.53
CA ALA A 410 10.92 24.25 -19.12
C ALA A 410 11.96 23.13 -19.00
N GLU A 411 13.12 23.49 -18.48
CA GLU A 411 14.22 22.60 -18.12
C GLU A 411 13.76 21.68 -16.97
N ALA A 412 13.63 20.39 -17.24
CA ALA A 412 13.58 19.38 -16.18
C ALA A 412 15.01 19.11 -15.69
N SER A 413 15.19 19.14 -14.38
CA SER A 413 16.45 18.88 -13.69
C SER A 413 17.02 17.51 -14.07
N GLN A 414 18.20 17.51 -14.68
CA GLN A 414 18.98 16.30 -14.89
C GLN A 414 19.50 15.80 -13.54
N CYS A 415 19.03 14.63 -13.08
CA CYS A 415 19.84 13.82 -12.18
C CYS A 415 21.16 13.48 -12.89
N SER A 416 22.29 13.84 -12.29
CA SER A 416 23.61 13.58 -12.84
C SER A 416 23.90 12.08 -12.85
N ILE A 417 23.74 11.44 -14.02
CA ILE A 417 24.07 10.03 -14.27
C ILE A 417 25.55 9.83 -14.60
N LYS A 418 26.44 10.74 -14.17
CA LYS A 418 27.88 10.59 -14.39
C LYS A 418 28.42 9.44 -13.53
N GLY A 419 28.60 8.27 -14.16
CA GLY A 419 29.52 7.22 -13.69
C GLY A 419 28.93 5.84 -13.41
N LEU A 420 27.61 5.64 -13.48
CA LEU A 420 26.99 4.34 -13.18
C LEU A 420 25.98 3.97 -14.29
N PRO A 421 26.28 2.97 -15.15
CA PRO A 421 25.30 2.52 -16.14
C PRO A 421 24.12 1.82 -15.45
N LEU A 422 22.90 2.19 -15.86
CA LEU A 422 21.62 1.68 -15.35
C LEU A 422 21.41 0.17 -15.59
N VAL A 423 22.23 -0.44 -16.47
CA VAL A 423 22.25 -1.87 -16.78
C VAL A 423 23.72 -2.31 -16.78
N ARG A 424 24.06 -3.29 -15.95
CA ARG A 424 25.41 -3.85 -15.86
C ARG A 424 25.47 -5.24 -16.48
N ASN A 425 26.55 -5.52 -17.19
CA ASN A 425 26.83 -6.87 -17.66
C ASN A 425 27.32 -7.71 -16.46
N ILE A 426 26.47 -8.62 -15.97
CA ILE A 426 26.79 -9.51 -14.83
C ILE A 426 28.07 -10.31 -15.08
N SER A 427 28.38 -10.62 -16.35
CA SER A 427 29.59 -11.37 -16.74
C SER A 427 30.89 -10.61 -16.48
N GLU A 428 30.82 -9.31 -16.25
CA GLU A 428 31.97 -8.42 -16.01
C GLU A 428 32.11 -8.06 -14.52
N LEU A 429 31.20 -8.52 -13.66
CA LEU A 429 31.27 -8.27 -12.23
C LEU A 429 32.32 -9.18 -11.57
N PRO A 430 33.06 -8.67 -10.55
CA PRO A 430 34.00 -9.49 -9.79
C PRO A 430 33.31 -10.70 -9.17
N GLN A 431 33.91 -11.87 -9.38
CA GLN A 431 33.48 -13.13 -8.80
C GLN A 431 34.50 -13.58 -7.76
N ASP A 432 34.01 -14.00 -6.60
CA ASP A 432 34.82 -14.63 -5.54
C ASP A 432 34.31 -16.05 -5.27
N ASN A 433 35.16 -16.89 -4.71
CA ASN A 433 34.80 -18.22 -4.20
C ASN A 433 35.05 -18.34 -2.69
N TYR A 434 35.59 -17.31 -2.04
CA TYR A 434 35.95 -17.27 -0.62
C TYR A 434 36.77 -18.48 -0.16
N GLY A 435 37.65 -18.99 -1.05
CA GLY A 435 38.48 -20.17 -0.80
C GLY A 435 37.72 -21.50 -0.82
N ARG A 436 36.47 -21.54 -1.30
CA ARG A 436 35.64 -22.74 -1.36
C ARG A 436 35.51 -23.27 -2.78
N GLY A 437 36.05 -24.46 -3.00
CA GLY A 437 35.91 -25.17 -4.27
C GLY A 437 34.43 -25.39 -4.64
N GLY A 438 34.06 -25.01 -5.86
CA GLY A 438 32.69 -25.18 -6.38
C GLY A 438 31.69 -24.09 -5.98
N LEU A 439 32.11 -23.06 -5.24
CA LEU A 439 31.30 -21.85 -5.01
C LEU A 439 31.70 -20.73 -5.97
N SER A 440 30.71 -20.09 -6.56
CA SER A 440 30.84 -18.81 -7.25
C SER A 440 29.91 -17.82 -6.59
N HIS A 441 30.43 -16.68 -6.15
CA HIS A 441 29.67 -15.62 -5.51
C HIS A 441 29.94 -14.28 -6.23
N ILE A 442 28.87 -13.59 -6.62
CA ILE A 442 28.93 -12.28 -7.27
C ILE A 442 28.01 -11.33 -6.49
N THR A 443 28.56 -10.23 -5.99
CA THR A 443 27.75 -9.15 -5.40
C THR A 443 27.17 -8.30 -6.53
N VAL A 444 25.85 -8.40 -6.74
CA VAL A 444 25.12 -7.67 -7.78
C VAL A 444 24.79 -6.26 -7.32
N ALA A 445 24.37 -6.11 -6.07
CA ALA A 445 24.13 -4.84 -5.38
C ALA A 445 24.58 -4.98 -3.93
N GLY A 446 25.16 -3.94 -3.33
CA GLY A 446 25.66 -4.02 -1.95
C GLY A 446 26.37 -2.76 -1.50
N SER A 447 26.65 -2.66 -0.20
CA SER A 447 27.12 -1.44 0.45
C SER A 447 28.46 -0.93 -0.09
N VAL A 448 29.44 -1.82 -0.22
CA VAL A 448 30.84 -1.49 -0.53
C VAL A 448 31.02 -0.95 -1.95
N LEU A 449 30.37 -1.57 -2.94
CA LEU A 449 30.54 -1.23 -4.35
C LEU A 449 29.41 -0.34 -4.90
N HIS A 450 28.26 -0.33 -4.23
CA HIS A 450 27.03 0.23 -4.79
C HIS A 450 26.32 1.22 -3.85
N GLY A 451 26.82 1.42 -2.63
CA GLY A 451 26.26 2.39 -1.68
C GLY A 451 24.90 2.01 -1.11
N MET A 452 24.46 0.76 -1.32
CA MET A 452 23.22 0.24 -0.77
C MET A 452 23.39 -0.03 0.73
N LYS A 453 22.61 0.65 1.56
CA LYS A 453 22.79 0.57 3.03
C LYS A 453 21.92 -0.49 3.69
N GLU A 454 20.78 -0.80 3.08
CA GLU A 454 19.73 -1.63 3.68
C GLU A 454 19.49 -2.93 2.90
N VAL A 455 20.08 -3.07 1.71
CA VAL A 455 19.87 -4.25 0.85
C VAL A 455 21.17 -4.66 0.17
N GLU A 456 21.49 -5.94 0.28
CA GLU A 456 22.52 -6.57 -0.55
C GLU A 456 21.90 -7.66 -1.43
N VAL A 457 22.34 -7.74 -2.68
CA VAL A 457 21.86 -8.73 -3.65
C VAL A 457 23.05 -9.49 -4.18
N TRP A 458 23.02 -10.80 -4.03
CA TRP A 458 24.08 -11.70 -4.48
C TRP A 458 23.55 -12.69 -5.50
N LEU A 459 24.43 -13.07 -6.43
CA LEU A 459 24.23 -14.18 -7.34
C LEU A 459 25.24 -15.27 -6.99
N GLN A 460 24.74 -16.42 -6.58
CA GLN A 460 25.55 -17.55 -6.15
C GLN A 460 25.33 -18.77 -7.05
N THR A 461 26.41 -19.47 -7.38
CA THR A 461 26.34 -20.75 -8.12
C THR A 461 27.14 -21.80 -7.37
N PHE A 462 26.54 -22.98 -7.25
CA PHE A 462 27.08 -24.13 -6.54
C PHE A 462 27.31 -25.29 -7.50
N ALA A 463 28.54 -25.82 -7.49
CA ALA A 463 28.88 -27.07 -8.15
C ALA A 463 28.33 -28.27 -7.35
N PRO A 464 28.17 -29.45 -7.99
CA PRO A 464 27.69 -30.65 -7.30
C PRO A 464 28.59 -31.00 -6.10
N GLY A 465 27.97 -31.37 -4.97
CA GLY A 465 28.68 -31.66 -3.71
C GLY A 465 29.14 -30.44 -2.91
N SER A 466 29.03 -29.21 -3.44
CA SER A 466 29.40 -27.98 -2.73
C SER A 466 28.28 -27.46 -1.81
N ARG A 467 28.67 -26.74 -0.74
CA ARG A 467 27.75 -26.15 0.25
C ARG A 467 28.27 -24.81 0.79
N THR A 468 27.36 -23.93 1.20
CA THR A 468 27.72 -22.78 2.04
C THR A 468 28.29 -23.23 3.38
N PRO A 469 29.06 -22.40 4.10
CA PRO A 469 29.26 -22.60 5.52
C PRO A 469 27.92 -22.68 6.26
N ILE A 470 27.89 -23.35 7.41
CA ILE A 470 26.81 -23.14 8.36
C ILE A 470 27.01 -21.75 8.94
N HIS A 471 26.03 -20.87 8.76
CA HIS A 471 26.13 -19.48 9.17
C HIS A 471 24.76 -18.91 9.55
N ARG A 472 24.78 -17.66 10.02
CA ARG A 472 23.65 -16.87 10.49
C ARG A 472 23.90 -15.43 10.12
N HIS A 473 22.84 -14.67 9.93
CA HIS A 473 22.92 -13.23 9.72
C HIS A 473 21.95 -12.49 10.62
N SER A 474 22.29 -11.23 10.91
CA SER A 474 21.44 -10.31 11.67
C SER A 474 20.31 -9.72 10.82
N CYS A 475 20.32 -9.98 9.52
CA CYS A 475 19.32 -9.58 8.55
C CYS A 475 18.47 -10.77 8.11
N GLU A 476 17.39 -10.45 7.42
CA GLU A 476 16.57 -11.44 6.75
C GLU A 476 17.17 -11.79 5.40
N GLU A 477 17.25 -13.08 5.07
CA GLU A 477 17.67 -13.51 3.73
C GLU A 477 16.52 -14.12 2.95
N VAL A 478 16.39 -13.73 1.69
CA VAL A 478 15.47 -14.33 0.73
C VAL A 478 16.27 -14.96 -0.40
N PHE A 479 16.07 -16.26 -0.62
CA PHE A 479 16.68 -17.00 -1.72
C PHE A 479 15.67 -17.27 -2.81
N VAL A 480 16.05 -16.97 -4.05
CA VAL A 480 15.33 -17.32 -5.27
C VAL A 480 16.19 -18.30 -6.06
N VAL A 481 15.68 -19.52 -6.29
CA VAL A 481 16.38 -20.53 -7.09
C VAL A 481 16.14 -20.27 -8.57
N LEU A 482 17.14 -19.73 -9.25
CA LEU A 482 17.05 -19.43 -10.68
C LEU A 482 17.12 -20.71 -11.53
N LYS A 483 17.95 -21.68 -11.14
CA LYS A 483 18.17 -22.92 -11.88
C LYS A 483 18.74 -24.04 -11.00
N GLY A 484 18.43 -25.29 -11.30
CA GLY A 484 18.95 -26.48 -10.60
C GLY A 484 18.10 -26.93 -9.42
N SER A 485 18.68 -27.74 -8.54
CA SER A 485 18.03 -28.28 -7.34
C SER A 485 19.06 -28.55 -6.24
N GLY A 486 18.67 -28.43 -4.98
CA GLY A 486 19.55 -28.58 -3.83
C GLY A 486 18.82 -28.94 -2.55
N THR A 487 19.46 -28.69 -1.41
CA THR A 487 18.87 -28.85 -0.08
C THR A 487 19.25 -27.68 0.81
N LEU A 488 18.24 -27.07 1.43
CA LEU A 488 18.39 -26.14 2.54
C LEU A 488 18.34 -26.94 3.84
N TYR A 489 19.31 -26.72 4.70
CA TYR A 489 19.32 -27.17 6.08
C TYR A 489 19.05 -25.95 6.94
N LEU A 490 17.92 -25.92 7.65
CA LEU A 490 17.51 -24.79 8.48
C LEU A 490 17.26 -25.24 9.92
N ALA A 491 17.86 -24.55 10.87
CA ALA A 491 17.69 -24.78 12.30
C ALA A 491 16.97 -23.60 12.96
N SER A 492 15.64 -23.64 12.93
CA SER A 492 14.79 -22.57 13.46
C SER A 492 14.85 -22.42 14.98
N GLY A 493 14.93 -21.17 15.45
CA GLY A 493 14.91 -20.83 16.88
C GLY A 493 16.17 -21.24 17.65
N SER A 494 17.26 -21.55 16.95
CA SER A 494 18.49 -22.06 17.55
C SER A 494 19.38 -20.94 18.14
N HIS A 495 18.91 -20.12 19.08
CA HIS A 495 19.73 -19.05 19.69
C HIS A 495 20.88 -19.54 20.59
N GLU A 496 21.05 -20.86 20.71
CA GLU A 496 22.11 -21.50 21.49
C GLU A 496 23.47 -21.53 20.74
N LYS A 497 24.55 -21.79 21.49
CA LYS A 497 25.94 -21.85 20.97
C LYS A 497 26.14 -22.87 19.84
N HIS A 498 25.25 -23.85 19.70
CA HIS A 498 25.26 -24.86 18.66
C HIS A 498 23.88 -24.96 18.00
N PRO A 499 23.79 -25.09 16.66
CA PRO A 499 22.53 -24.96 15.91
C PRO A 499 21.56 -26.16 16.05
N GLY A 500 21.80 -27.12 16.96
CA GLY A 500 20.95 -28.30 17.10
C GLY A 500 20.89 -29.17 15.82
N LYS A 501 19.78 -29.90 15.63
CA LYS A 501 19.54 -30.74 14.45
C LYS A 501 18.70 -29.96 13.43
N PRO A 502 19.23 -29.67 12.21
CA PRO A 502 18.49 -28.90 11.22
C PRO A 502 17.35 -29.71 10.59
N GLN A 503 16.32 -29.01 10.15
CA GLN A 503 15.31 -29.51 9.24
C GLN A 503 15.82 -29.42 7.80
N GLU A 504 15.52 -30.44 6.99
CA GLU A 504 15.94 -30.51 5.59
C GLU A 504 14.78 -30.12 4.66
N PHE A 505 15.03 -29.16 3.79
CA PHE A 505 14.08 -28.71 2.77
C PHE A 505 14.70 -28.91 1.39
N LYS A 506 13.99 -29.62 0.51
CA LYS A 506 14.41 -29.74 -0.89
C LYS A 506 14.06 -28.47 -1.63
N ILE A 507 15.01 -27.95 -2.40
CA ILE A 507 14.85 -26.73 -3.20
C ILE A 507 15.01 -27.07 -4.69
N TYR A 508 14.20 -26.43 -5.53
CA TYR A 508 14.16 -26.67 -6.98
C TYR A 508 14.11 -25.32 -7.71
N SER A 509 14.32 -25.33 -9.03
CA SER A 509 14.20 -24.13 -9.85
C SER A 509 12.84 -23.46 -9.65
N ASN A 510 12.82 -22.13 -9.58
CA ASN A 510 11.67 -21.28 -9.24
C ASN A 510 11.15 -21.42 -7.80
N SER A 511 11.89 -22.07 -6.90
CA SER A 511 11.57 -22.00 -5.46
C SER A 511 12.01 -20.65 -4.90
N THR A 512 11.20 -20.07 -4.02
CA THR A 512 11.57 -18.92 -3.20
C THR A 512 11.43 -19.33 -1.74
N PHE A 513 12.45 -19.08 -0.93
CA PHE A 513 12.42 -19.36 0.49
C PHE A 513 13.11 -18.27 1.29
N ARG A 514 12.65 -18.09 2.52
CA ARG A 514 13.07 -17.04 3.46
C ARG A 514 13.78 -17.69 4.63
N ILE A 515 14.92 -17.14 5.01
CA ILE A 515 15.63 -17.50 6.23
C ILE A 515 15.35 -16.41 7.27
N PRO A 516 14.70 -16.75 8.39
CA PRO A 516 14.46 -15.79 9.46
C PRO A 516 15.78 -15.26 10.04
N VAL A 517 15.71 -14.03 10.54
CA VAL A 517 16.83 -13.37 11.22
C VAL A 517 17.43 -14.29 12.29
N ASN A 518 18.76 -14.41 12.29
CA ASN A 518 19.57 -15.22 13.22
C ASN A 518 19.36 -16.75 13.19
N ASP A 519 18.56 -17.29 12.26
CA ASP A 519 18.45 -18.74 12.12
C ASP A 519 19.69 -19.33 11.43
N ALA A 520 20.22 -20.40 12.02
CA ALA A 520 21.38 -21.09 11.45
C ALA A 520 20.95 -21.89 10.24
N HIS A 521 21.63 -21.69 9.13
CA HIS A 521 21.28 -22.37 7.91
C HIS A 521 22.51 -22.74 7.07
N GLN A 522 22.31 -23.68 6.16
CA GLN A 522 23.28 -24.09 5.15
C GLN A 522 22.52 -24.48 3.88
N VAL A 523 22.96 -23.98 2.73
CA VAL A 523 22.46 -24.36 1.42
C VAL A 523 23.52 -25.20 0.73
N GLY A 524 23.11 -26.37 0.22
CA GLY A 524 24.05 -27.33 -0.34
C GLY A 524 23.48 -28.18 -1.46
N MET A 525 24.38 -28.69 -2.30
CA MET A 525 24.04 -29.56 -3.42
C MET A 525 24.42 -31.02 -3.14
N PRO A 526 23.54 -31.99 -3.41
CA PRO A 526 23.93 -33.39 -3.40
C PRO A 526 24.91 -33.70 -4.54
N GLU A 527 25.79 -34.68 -4.36
CA GLU A 527 26.89 -35.01 -5.30
C GLU A 527 26.42 -35.40 -6.71
N LEU A 528 25.15 -35.79 -6.88
CA LEU A 528 24.57 -36.28 -8.14
C LEU A 528 23.69 -35.25 -8.88
N ALA A 529 23.65 -33.98 -8.44
CA ALA A 529 22.82 -32.94 -9.08
C ALA A 529 23.54 -32.17 -10.20
N SER A 530 22.79 -31.54 -11.11
CA SER A 530 23.31 -30.50 -12.02
C SER A 530 23.54 -29.19 -11.27
N HIS A 531 24.46 -28.33 -11.74
CA HIS A 531 24.76 -27.01 -11.15
C HIS A 531 23.50 -26.22 -10.75
N CYS A 532 23.53 -25.61 -9.56
CA CYS A 532 22.43 -24.81 -9.03
C CYS A 532 22.83 -23.34 -8.95
N GLN A 533 21.98 -22.47 -9.49
CA GLN A 533 22.16 -21.02 -9.48
C GLN A 533 21.04 -20.39 -8.65
N LEU A 534 21.44 -19.59 -7.67
CA LEU A 534 20.59 -18.97 -6.67
C LEU A 534 20.87 -17.46 -6.67
N GLN A 535 19.81 -16.68 -6.55
CA GLN A 535 19.91 -15.27 -6.22
C GLN A 535 19.50 -15.09 -4.76
N THR A 536 20.33 -14.42 -3.98
CA THR A 536 20.06 -14.13 -2.57
C THR A 536 19.88 -12.63 -2.43
N VAL A 537 18.88 -12.24 -1.65
CA VAL A 537 18.62 -10.86 -1.26
C VAL A 537 18.67 -10.81 0.25
N ASP A 538 19.61 -10.05 0.78
CA ASP A 538 19.72 -9.75 2.19
C ASP A 538 19.03 -8.42 2.44
N LEU A 539 18.03 -8.44 3.31
CA LEU A 539 17.27 -7.27 3.73
C LEU A 539 17.76 -6.89 5.13
N ASP A 540 18.68 -5.93 5.18
CA ASP A 540 19.19 -5.38 6.43
C ASP A 540 18.20 -4.34 6.96
N HIS A 541 17.72 -4.53 8.18
CA HIS A 541 16.73 -3.64 8.81
C HIS A 541 17.39 -2.53 9.66
N SER A 542 18.63 -2.15 9.33
CA SER A 542 19.45 -1.24 10.15
C SER A 542 18.90 0.18 10.25
#